data_AF-R8YND1-F1
#
_entry.id   AF-R8YND1-F1
#
_cell.length_a   1.000
_cell.length_b   1.000
_cell.length_c   1.000
_cell.angle_alpha   90.00
_cell.angle_beta   90.00
_cell.angle_gamma   90.00
#
_symmetry.space_group_name_H-M   'P 1'
#
loop_
_entity.id
_entity.type
_entity.pdbx_description
1 polymer ?
#
loop_
_entity_poly.entity_id
_entity_poly.type
_entity_poly.pdbx_seq_one_letter_code
_entity_poly.pdbx_strand_id
1 'polypeptide(L)'
;MSINPIELLKEKVSSTLLNNQDGYLGEKSNALSKFYPILLSLLAAKPDLIGQLKNSLAPSLSDLFSHNDQIKNTVLTHLSGTAPNNEIESTLNSAIKPSLNAISEVAGNDQQSIVNYLRQHAETIRSHLPGWAVGLLAPLGLGAGLSSVPHATSAAPPLAAASEKTGKSRGFLPIIALIILGLIIAWLWRSCQHKEAVPAPEPTAASGVEATTAAAPASLTLSTDDKGAVSQCQAGIGDQGFLATLQTQVKQVFSSTQDCNVDTSQTYAAGFTDKDALAGVLGALKGVPNASLEWIGDKITLKAGDAAALAALTAKVKALVPHTEVVSTAPETTEQSVSNSLTASQTALGSIDPNNVDVNALVKALNLQIINFASGSSDIPADNKAILDQAATLLNKVSGVKLNVGGHTDSTGNAAANKALSQRRAQAVVDYLTSKGVDGSKLVAQGHGSDQPVAENTTEEGRFKNRRIEFSVAQ
;
A
#
# COMPACT_ATOMS: atom_id res chain seq x y z
N MET A 1 30.89 -8.68 22.67
CA MET A 1 29.58 -8.11 23.05
C MET A 1 28.77 -7.98 21.78
N SER A 2 27.56 -8.55 21.73
CA SER A 2 26.69 -8.41 20.56
C SER A 2 26.26 -6.95 20.45
N ILE A 3 26.45 -6.33 19.28
CA ILE A 3 26.11 -4.91 19.05
C ILE A 3 24.59 -4.76 19.23
N ASN A 4 24.15 -3.67 19.86
CA ASN A 4 22.73 -3.42 20.01
C ASN A 4 22.11 -3.04 18.64
N PRO A 5 21.02 -3.69 18.20
CA PRO A 5 20.44 -3.44 16.88
C PRO A 5 19.88 -2.03 16.70
N ILE A 6 19.36 -1.38 17.75
CA ILE A 6 18.85 -0.01 17.63
C ILE A 6 20.00 0.96 17.43
N GLU A 7 21.08 0.84 18.21
CA GLU A 7 22.26 1.68 18.07
C GLU A 7 22.97 1.46 16.73
N LEU A 8 23.04 0.20 16.27
CA LEU A 8 23.53 -0.15 14.94
C LEU A 8 22.78 0.61 13.84
N LEU A 9 21.44 0.64 13.89
CA LEU A 9 20.62 1.32 12.89
C LEU A 9 20.76 2.85 12.97
N LYS A 10 20.85 3.43 14.17
CA LYS A 10 21.13 4.86 14.31
C LYS A 10 22.49 5.23 13.71
N GLU A 11 23.52 4.45 14.01
CA GLU A 11 24.88 4.73 13.54
C GLU A 11 25.05 4.51 12.04
N LYS A 12 24.54 3.40 11.49
CA LYS A 12 24.79 2.99 10.09
C LYS A 12 23.73 3.47 9.12
N VAL A 13 22.48 3.62 9.56
CA VAL A 13 21.36 3.96 8.67
C VAL A 13 20.97 5.42 8.83
N SER A 14 20.64 5.88 10.04
CA SER A 14 20.20 7.28 10.22
C SER A 14 21.27 8.27 9.78
N SER A 15 22.54 8.06 10.14
CA SER A 15 23.64 8.96 9.76
C SER A 15 23.80 9.09 8.24
N THR A 16 23.69 7.99 7.50
CA THR A 16 23.91 7.97 6.06
C THR A 16 22.69 8.48 5.31
N LEU A 17 21.50 8.16 5.80
CA LEU A 17 20.25 8.54 5.17
C LEU A 17 19.95 10.04 5.34
N LEU A 18 20.19 10.59 6.53
CA LEU A 18 19.92 11.99 6.82
C LEU A 18 20.96 12.96 6.25
N ASN A 19 22.20 12.51 6.00
CA ASN A 19 23.23 13.34 5.37
C ASN A 19 22.90 13.74 3.92
N ASN A 20 21.97 13.03 3.27
CA ASN A 20 21.58 13.25 1.87
C ASN A 20 20.13 13.74 1.73
N GLN A 21 19.53 14.23 2.82
CA GLN A 21 18.13 14.64 2.86
C GLN A 21 18.02 16.13 3.23
N ASP A 22 17.16 16.86 2.52
CA ASP A 22 16.80 18.24 2.85
C ASP A 22 15.44 18.30 3.58
N GLY A 23 15.26 19.33 4.41
CA GLY A 23 14.00 19.61 5.12
C GLY A 23 13.64 18.65 6.26
N TYR A 24 13.01 19.19 7.31
CA TYR A 24 12.46 18.41 8.45
C TYR A 24 13.45 17.41 9.09
N LEU A 25 14.75 17.73 9.12
CA LEU A 25 15.79 16.80 9.61
C LEU A 25 15.56 16.35 11.06
N GLY A 26 15.04 17.25 11.91
CA GLY A 26 14.70 16.92 13.29
C GLY A 26 13.56 15.91 13.39
N GLU A 27 12.50 16.12 12.61
CA GLU A 27 11.32 15.26 12.52
C GLU A 27 11.68 13.90 11.89
N LYS A 28 12.46 13.89 10.79
CA LYS A 28 12.96 12.68 10.12
C LYS A 28 13.82 11.85 11.07
N SER A 29 14.74 12.48 11.80
CA SER A 29 15.56 11.81 12.82
C SER A 29 14.72 11.23 13.96
N ASN A 30 13.76 12.01 14.48
CA ASN A 30 12.84 11.56 15.52
C ASN A 30 11.98 10.37 15.05
N ALA A 31 11.45 10.44 13.82
CA ALA A 31 10.67 9.38 13.21
C ALA A 31 11.48 8.09 13.07
N LEU A 32 12.72 8.15 12.57
CA LEU A 32 13.61 6.99 12.45
C LEU A 32 13.90 6.37 13.82
N SER A 33 14.16 7.18 14.84
CA SER A 33 14.47 6.70 16.20
C SER A 33 13.33 5.88 16.81
N LYS A 34 12.08 6.27 16.53
CA LYS A 34 10.86 5.58 16.98
C LYS A 34 10.46 4.43 16.06
N PHE A 35 10.85 4.49 14.79
CA PHE A 35 10.56 3.47 13.80
C PHE A 35 11.43 2.22 13.95
N TYR A 36 12.72 2.36 14.27
CA TYR A 36 13.61 1.20 14.42
C TYR A 36 13.12 0.13 15.40
N PRO A 37 12.68 0.43 16.64
CA PRO A 37 12.13 -0.60 17.51
C PRO A 37 10.87 -1.26 16.94
N ILE A 38 10.05 -0.53 16.16
CA ILE A 38 8.87 -1.08 15.46
C ILE A 38 9.31 -2.07 14.39
N LEU A 39 10.22 -1.65 13.50
CA LEU A 39 10.78 -2.48 12.44
C LEU A 39 11.40 -3.76 13.01
N LEU A 40 12.31 -3.63 13.98
CA LEU A 40 13.01 -4.75 14.60
C LEU A 40 12.04 -5.74 15.27
N SER A 41 10.99 -5.23 15.92
CA SER A 41 9.99 -6.10 16.55
C SER A 41 9.16 -6.86 15.52
N LEU A 42 8.80 -6.24 14.40
CA LEU A 42 8.07 -6.91 13.31
C LEU A 42 8.92 -7.99 12.64
N LEU A 43 10.21 -7.71 12.39
CA LEU A 43 11.14 -8.71 11.84
C LEU A 43 11.34 -9.89 12.80
N ALA A 44 11.38 -9.64 14.11
CA ALA A 44 11.49 -10.70 15.11
C ALA A 44 10.21 -11.55 15.22
N ALA A 45 9.05 -10.93 15.05
CA ALA A 45 7.74 -11.58 15.16
C ALA A 45 7.34 -12.33 13.87
N LYS A 46 7.77 -11.86 12.69
CA LYS A 46 7.43 -12.41 11.38
C LYS A 46 8.70 -12.73 10.57
N PRO A 47 9.29 -13.92 10.75
CA PRO A 47 10.48 -14.32 10.02
C PRO A 47 10.35 -14.22 8.49
N ASP A 48 9.19 -14.61 7.93
CA ASP A 48 8.96 -14.59 6.48
C ASP A 48 9.01 -13.17 5.88
N LEU A 49 8.73 -12.15 6.69
CA LEU A 49 8.83 -10.74 6.30
C LEU A 49 10.28 -10.36 5.96
N ILE A 50 11.27 -10.97 6.61
CA ILE A 50 12.68 -10.74 6.32
C ILE A 50 12.97 -11.16 4.87
N GLY A 51 12.52 -12.35 4.46
CA GLY A 51 12.69 -12.85 3.09
C GLY A 51 12.00 -11.96 2.06
N GLN A 52 10.75 -11.56 2.33
CA GLN A 52 9.96 -10.68 1.46
C GLN A 52 10.65 -9.32 1.25
N LEU A 53 11.09 -8.67 2.34
CA LEU A 53 11.74 -7.36 2.26
C LEU A 53 13.15 -7.45 1.66
N LYS A 54 13.87 -8.57 1.84
CA LYS A 54 15.17 -8.79 1.19
C LYS A 54 15.04 -8.99 -0.33
N ASN A 55 13.98 -9.65 -0.79
CA ASN A 55 13.72 -9.87 -2.21
C ASN A 55 13.03 -8.68 -2.90
N SER A 56 12.42 -7.78 -2.12
CA SER A 56 11.87 -6.53 -2.65
C SER A 56 12.98 -5.57 -3.09
N LEU A 57 12.82 -5.00 -4.29
CA LEU A 57 13.68 -3.94 -4.82
C LEU A 57 13.45 -2.61 -4.10
N ALA A 58 12.21 -2.33 -3.70
CA ALA A 58 11.81 -1.10 -3.03
C ALA A 58 10.85 -1.42 -1.86
N PRO A 59 11.36 -2.00 -0.75
CA PRO A 59 10.52 -2.32 0.39
C PRO A 59 9.89 -1.05 0.98
N SER A 60 8.62 -1.16 1.31
CA SER A 60 7.81 -0.04 1.80
C SER A 60 7.17 -0.33 3.16
N LEU A 61 6.64 0.70 3.81
CA LEU A 61 5.80 0.57 4.98
C LEU A 61 4.53 -0.24 4.68
N SER A 62 4.02 -0.20 3.45
CA SER A 62 2.90 -1.06 3.02
C SER A 62 3.28 -2.53 3.14
N ASP A 63 4.45 -2.92 2.63
CA ASP A 63 4.96 -4.29 2.75
C ASP A 63 5.15 -4.68 4.22
N LEU A 64 5.78 -3.79 5.00
CA LEU A 64 6.07 -3.99 6.42
C LEU A 64 4.80 -4.20 7.25
N PHE A 65 3.73 -3.47 6.95
CA PHE A 65 2.44 -3.56 7.64
C PHE A 65 1.44 -4.49 6.96
N SER A 66 1.91 -5.39 6.08
CA SER A 66 1.07 -6.39 5.41
C SER A 66 -0.12 -5.77 4.65
N HIS A 67 0.13 -4.64 3.96
CA HIS A 67 -0.84 -3.85 3.20
C HIS A 67 -2.01 -3.30 4.05
N ASN A 68 -1.80 -3.13 5.36
CA ASN A 68 -2.78 -2.49 6.24
C ASN A 68 -2.58 -0.96 6.27
N ASP A 69 -3.28 -0.26 5.37
CA ASP A 69 -3.19 1.20 5.25
C ASP A 69 -3.64 1.94 6.51
N GLN A 70 -4.58 1.38 7.28
CA GLN A 70 -5.02 1.99 8.54
C GLN A 70 -3.88 2.01 9.56
N ILE A 71 -3.17 0.89 9.73
CA ILE A 71 -2.01 0.79 10.61
C ILE A 71 -0.90 1.70 10.10
N LYS A 72 -0.60 1.66 8.80
CA LYS A 72 0.41 2.52 8.17
C LYS A 72 0.15 4.00 8.44
N ASN A 73 -1.06 4.47 8.15
CA ASN A 73 -1.45 5.87 8.32
C ASN A 73 -1.47 6.30 9.80
N THR A 74 -1.88 5.40 10.70
CA THR A 74 -1.83 5.66 12.15
C THR A 74 -0.40 5.74 12.66
N VAL A 75 0.48 4.84 12.21
CA VAL A 75 1.93 4.88 12.52
C VAL A 75 2.53 6.19 12.00
N LEU A 76 2.28 6.56 10.75
CA LEU A 76 2.77 7.82 10.18
C LEU A 76 2.29 9.01 11.00
N THR A 77 1.01 9.08 11.35
CA THR A 77 0.47 10.16 12.20
C THR A 77 1.20 10.29 13.54
N HIS A 78 1.59 9.18 14.16
CA HIS A 78 2.37 9.20 15.40
C HIS A 78 3.85 9.57 15.22
N LEU A 79 4.40 9.38 14.02
CA LEU A 79 5.83 9.59 13.75
C LEU A 79 6.13 10.94 13.11
N SER A 80 5.20 11.51 12.35
CA SER A 80 5.48 12.65 11.48
C SER A 80 5.70 13.98 12.20
N GLY A 81 5.11 14.17 13.38
CA GLY A 81 5.18 15.44 14.10
C GLY A 81 4.60 16.58 13.25
N THR A 82 5.42 17.60 12.97
CA THR A 82 5.09 18.76 12.12
C THR A 82 5.39 18.56 10.65
N ALA A 83 6.09 17.47 10.28
CA ALA A 83 6.41 17.18 8.89
C ALA A 83 5.22 16.55 8.15
N PRO A 84 5.11 16.73 6.82
CA PRO A 84 4.13 16.02 6.00
C PRO A 84 4.29 14.49 6.09
N ASN A 85 3.17 13.76 6.12
CA ASN A 85 3.19 12.29 6.22
C ASN A 85 3.94 11.61 5.06
N ASN A 86 3.87 12.16 3.84
CA ASN A 86 4.58 11.64 2.67
C ASN A 86 6.11 11.80 2.76
N GLU A 87 6.59 12.90 3.35
CA GLU A 87 8.04 13.11 3.61
C GLU A 87 8.58 12.05 4.58
N ILE A 88 7.80 11.77 5.62
CA ILE A 88 8.17 10.82 6.67
C ILE A 88 8.05 9.40 6.14
N GLU A 89 6.98 9.08 5.40
CA GLU A 89 6.83 7.79 4.71
C GLU A 89 8.00 7.50 3.77
N SER A 90 8.40 8.46 2.93
CA SER A 90 9.55 8.34 2.04
C SER A 90 10.85 8.06 2.80
N THR A 91 11.07 8.78 3.91
CA THR A 91 12.23 8.60 4.79
C THR A 91 12.25 7.20 5.41
N LEU A 92 11.12 6.74 5.93
CA LEU A 92 11.01 5.44 6.58
C LEU A 92 11.14 4.29 5.57
N ASN A 93 10.52 4.39 4.40
CA ASN A 93 10.69 3.41 3.29
C ASN A 93 12.17 3.27 2.91
N SER A 94 12.85 4.40 2.73
CA SER A 94 14.28 4.44 2.37
C SER A 94 15.18 3.83 3.44
N ALA A 95 14.73 3.76 4.70
CA ALA A 95 15.50 3.17 5.80
C ALA A 95 15.36 1.64 5.90
N ILE A 96 14.33 1.02 5.31
CA ILE A 96 14.05 -0.42 5.50
C ILE A 96 15.18 -1.29 4.93
N LYS A 97 15.57 -1.07 3.67
CA LYS A 97 16.60 -1.88 2.99
C LYS A 97 17.98 -1.73 3.65
N PRO A 98 18.50 -0.51 3.90
CA PRO A 98 19.76 -0.34 4.61
C PRO A 98 19.73 -0.95 6.03
N SER A 99 18.59 -0.90 6.71
CA SER A 99 18.44 -1.53 8.04
C SER A 99 18.59 -3.04 7.97
N LEU A 100 17.96 -3.70 6.99
CA LEU A 100 18.11 -5.14 6.78
C LEU A 100 19.55 -5.54 6.42
N ASN A 101 20.23 -4.73 5.62
CA ASN A 101 21.63 -4.96 5.26
C ASN A 101 22.54 -4.84 6.50
N ALA A 102 22.41 -3.76 7.27
CA ALA A 102 23.19 -3.55 8.49
C ALA A 102 22.98 -4.68 9.51
N ILE A 103 21.74 -5.15 9.68
CA ILE A 103 21.45 -6.31 10.55
C ILE A 103 22.07 -7.59 9.98
N SER A 104 21.99 -7.82 8.66
CA SER A 104 22.54 -9.03 8.02
C SER A 104 24.07 -9.10 8.15
N GLU A 105 24.78 -7.97 8.16
CA GLU A 105 26.24 -7.91 8.35
C GLU A 105 26.66 -8.40 9.74
N VAL A 106 25.86 -8.11 10.77
CA VAL A 106 26.18 -8.48 12.17
C VAL A 106 25.60 -9.85 12.55
N ALA A 107 24.39 -10.15 12.08
CA ALA A 107 23.66 -11.34 12.47
C ALA A 107 23.93 -12.54 11.56
N GLY A 108 24.34 -12.33 10.30
CA GLY A 108 24.36 -13.35 9.25
C GLY A 108 23.28 -13.12 8.21
N ASN A 109 23.50 -13.64 6.99
CA ASN A 109 22.66 -13.33 5.84
C ASN A 109 21.37 -14.18 5.75
N ASP A 110 21.24 -15.24 6.55
CA ASP A 110 20.05 -16.09 6.57
C ASP A 110 18.97 -15.58 7.55
N GLN A 111 17.72 -15.94 7.27
CA GLN A 111 16.55 -15.52 8.04
C GLN A 111 16.63 -15.94 9.53
N GLN A 112 17.15 -17.14 9.82
CA GLN A 112 17.16 -17.67 11.17
C GLN A 112 18.19 -16.96 12.05
N SER A 113 19.37 -16.65 11.51
CA SER A 113 20.42 -15.94 12.24
C SER A 113 19.99 -14.51 12.59
N ILE A 114 19.30 -13.82 11.67
CA ILE A 114 18.69 -12.50 11.92
C ILE A 114 17.67 -12.59 13.07
N VAL A 115 16.73 -13.54 13.01
CA VAL A 115 15.72 -13.70 14.07
C VAL A 115 16.36 -14.03 15.42
N ASN A 116 17.37 -14.89 15.45
CA ASN A 116 18.09 -15.24 16.67
C ASN A 116 18.80 -14.03 17.28
N TYR A 117 19.46 -13.23 16.46
CA TYR A 117 20.09 -11.97 16.88
C TYR A 117 19.06 -11.00 17.46
N LEU A 118 17.92 -10.79 16.79
CA LEU A 118 16.86 -9.91 17.29
C LEU A 118 16.27 -10.40 18.61
N ARG A 119 16.09 -11.71 18.78
CA ARG A 119 15.60 -12.31 20.03
C ARG A 119 16.59 -12.16 21.18
N GLN A 120 17.90 -12.24 20.92
CA GLN A 120 18.92 -11.97 21.95
C GLN A 120 18.83 -10.54 22.49
N HIS A 121 18.36 -9.60 21.66
CA HIS A 121 18.18 -8.18 22.01
C HIS A 121 16.72 -7.80 22.26
N ALA A 122 15.83 -8.79 22.47
CA ALA A 122 14.39 -8.58 22.62
C ALA A 122 14.03 -7.56 23.71
N GLU A 123 14.75 -7.61 24.84
CA GLU A 123 14.46 -6.73 25.97
C GLU A 123 14.78 -5.26 25.65
N THR A 124 15.91 -4.99 25.00
CA THR A 124 16.24 -3.63 24.59
C THR A 124 15.34 -3.13 23.46
N ILE A 125 14.95 -3.99 22.54
CA ILE A 125 13.99 -3.63 21.48
C ILE A 125 12.65 -3.24 22.10
N ARG A 126 12.15 -4.06 23.04
CA ARG A 126 10.89 -3.80 23.76
C ARG A 126 10.95 -2.52 24.59
N SER A 127 12.04 -2.27 25.30
CA SER A 127 12.16 -1.09 26.18
C SER A 127 12.15 0.23 25.40
N HIS A 128 12.46 0.20 24.10
CA HIS A 128 12.44 1.37 23.22
C HIS A 128 11.20 1.43 22.32
N LEU A 129 10.33 0.42 22.36
CA LEU A 129 9.12 0.40 21.57
C LEU A 129 8.13 1.45 22.10
N PRO A 130 7.55 2.32 21.25
CA PRO A 130 6.57 3.30 21.71
C PRO A 130 5.36 2.62 22.35
N GLY A 131 4.86 3.15 23.47
CA GLY A 131 3.74 2.54 24.20
C GLY A 131 2.45 2.39 23.36
N TRP A 132 2.22 3.28 22.40
CA TRP A 132 1.09 3.20 21.45
C TRP A 132 1.27 2.09 20.41
N ALA A 133 2.51 1.69 20.10
CA ALA A 133 2.79 0.75 19.01
C ALA A 133 2.42 -0.69 19.36
N VAL A 134 2.49 -1.07 20.65
CA VAL A 134 2.18 -2.44 21.11
C VAL A 134 0.74 -2.84 20.77
N GLY A 135 -0.23 -1.98 21.11
CA GLY A 135 -1.64 -2.24 20.86
C GLY A 135 -1.99 -2.16 19.37
N LEU A 136 -1.47 -1.12 18.69
CA LEU A 136 -1.73 -0.90 17.26
C LEU A 136 -1.22 -2.05 16.37
N LEU A 137 -0.06 -2.62 16.73
CA LEU A 137 0.60 -3.63 15.91
C LEU A 137 0.36 -5.06 16.40
N ALA A 138 -0.45 -5.25 17.44
CA ALA A 138 -0.86 -6.59 17.89
C ALA A 138 -1.44 -7.48 16.77
N PRO A 139 -2.28 -6.97 15.82
CA PRO A 139 -2.75 -7.74 14.67
C PRO A 139 -1.62 -8.22 13.74
N LEU A 140 -0.46 -7.56 13.80
CA LEU A 140 0.73 -7.93 13.03
C LEU A 140 1.69 -8.85 13.83
N GLY A 141 1.23 -9.44 14.93
CA GLY A 141 1.97 -10.45 15.71
C GLY A 141 2.86 -9.89 16.82
N LEU A 142 2.84 -8.58 17.04
CA LEU A 142 3.75 -7.88 17.96
C LEU A 142 3.45 -8.15 19.46
N GLY A 143 2.31 -8.79 19.78
CA GLY A 143 1.92 -9.18 21.13
C GLY A 143 2.32 -10.60 21.58
N ALA A 144 2.72 -11.48 20.66
CA ALA A 144 2.92 -12.91 20.95
C ALA A 144 4.40 -13.36 20.98
N GLY A 145 5.31 -12.61 20.36
CA GLY A 145 6.63 -13.13 19.95
C GLY A 145 7.82 -12.86 20.87
N LEU A 146 7.67 -12.10 21.96
CA LEU A 146 8.81 -11.72 22.82
C LEU A 146 8.75 -12.32 24.24
N SER A 147 7.75 -13.15 24.53
CA SER A 147 7.61 -13.79 25.85
C SER A 147 8.55 -14.99 25.99
N SER A 148 9.64 -14.77 26.72
CA SER A 148 10.46 -15.72 27.51
C SER A 148 10.81 -17.11 26.92
N VAL A 149 12.10 -17.34 26.74
CA VAL A 149 12.74 -18.66 26.63
C VAL A 149 12.31 -19.58 27.79
N PRO A 150 11.95 -20.86 27.56
CA PRO A 150 11.75 -21.81 28.66
C PRO A 150 13.10 -22.19 29.25
N HIS A 151 13.41 -21.70 30.46
CA HIS A 151 14.47 -22.30 31.26
C HIS A 151 13.99 -23.64 31.78
N ALA A 152 14.56 -24.72 31.25
CA ALA A 152 14.51 -26.02 31.88
C ALA A 152 15.21 -25.93 33.24
N THR A 153 14.45 -25.99 34.33
CA THR A 153 15.01 -26.27 35.66
C THR A 153 14.23 -27.38 36.32
N SER A 154 15.01 -28.40 36.67
CA SER A 154 14.68 -29.58 37.43
C SER A 154 14.41 -29.24 38.91
N ALA A 155 13.62 -30.11 39.53
CA ALA A 155 13.52 -30.40 40.98
C ALA A 155 12.48 -29.65 41.83
N ALA A 156 11.39 -30.39 42.11
CA ALA A 156 10.77 -30.74 43.40
C ALA A 156 10.45 -29.68 44.49
N PRO A 157 9.30 -29.82 45.20
CA PRO A 157 8.74 -28.83 46.14
C PRO A 157 9.27 -29.00 47.58
N PRO A 158 9.05 -28.00 48.46
CA PRO A 158 8.11 -28.30 49.57
C PRO A 158 7.31 -27.11 50.17
N LEU A 159 6.13 -27.51 50.70
CA LEU A 159 5.50 -27.18 52.00
C LEU A 159 5.18 -25.72 52.42
N ALA A 160 3.86 -25.49 52.48
CA ALA A 160 3.03 -24.86 53.52
C ALA A 160 3.67 -24.08 54.70
N ALA A 161 3.13 -22.88 54.96
CA ALA A 161 2.67 -22.36 56.26
C ALA A 161 2.08 -20.94 56.03
N ALA A 162 0.79 -20.70 56.22
CA ALA A 162 0.08 -20.39 57.47
C ALA A 162 0.14 -18.90 57.87
N SER A 163 -1.03 -18.27 57.71
CA SER A 163 -1.68 -17.19 58.48
C SER A 163 -0.88 -16.46 59.57
N GLU A 164 -1.02 -15.13 59.62
CA GLU A 164 -1.47 -14.47 60.85
C GLU A 164 -2.11 -13.08 60.63
N LYS A 165 -3.05 -12.80 61.54
CA LYS A 165 -4.01 -11.70 61.57
C LYS A 165 -3.55 -10.64 62.60
N THR A 166 -4.18 -9.47 62.49
CA THR A 166 -4.55 -8.51 63.57
C THR A 166 -3.50 -7.57 64.16
N GLY A 167 -3.87 -6.28 64.22
CA GLY A 167 -3.28 -5.28 65.11
C GLY A 167 -3.85 -3.88 64.84
N LYS A 168 -4.58 -3.32 65.80
CA LYS A 168 -5.46 -2.14 65.72
C LYS A 168 -5.01 -1.09 66.73
N SER A 169 -4.90 0.18 66.35
CA SER A 169 -5.17 1.39 67.19
C SER A 169 -4.79 2.67 66.42
N ARG A 170 -5.73 3.55 66.03
CA ARG A 170 -6.30 4.70 66.77
C ARG A 170 -5.28 5.72 67.30
N GLY A 171 -5.32 6.94 66.76
CA GLY A 171 -4.86 8.15 67.46
C GLY A 171 -4.66 9.42 66.61
N PHE A 172 -5.66 10.31 66.64
CA PHE A 172 -5.56 11.79 66.62
C PHE A 172 -5.06 12.57 65.37
N LEU A 173 -6.03 13.22 64.71
CA LEU A 173 -5.97 14.55 64.03
C LEU A 173 -5.86 15.67 65.11
N PRO A 174 -5.58 16.98 64.82
CA PRO A 174 -6.12 17.71 63.66
C PRO A 174 -5.33 18.95 63.09
N ILE A 175 -5.93 19.54 62.04
CA ILE A 175 -5.88 20.95 61.56
C ILE A 175 -4.71 21.39 60.64
N ILE A 176 -5.09 22.19 59.63
CA ILE A 176 -4.30 23.00 58.67
C ILE A 176 -3.99 22.31 57.32
N ALA A 177 -5.03 21.98 56.54
CA ALA A 177 -4.89 21.79 55.09
C ALA A 177 -6.20 22.00 54.29
N LEU A 178 -7.26 22.55 54.90
CA LEU A 178 -8.57 22.78 54.25
C LEU A 178 -8.92 24.27 54.10
N ILE A 179 -7.91 25.15 54.00
CA ILE A 179 -8.11 26.59 53.77
C ILE A 179 -7.59 27.02 52.39
N ILE A 180 -6.73 26.23 51.74
CA ILE A 180 -6.12 26.60 50.45
C ILE A 180 -6.98 26.17 49.25
N LEU A 181 -7.82 25.13 49.40
CA LEU A 181 -8.62 24.59 48.28
C LEU A 181 -9.93 25.35 48.01
N GLY A 182 -10.37 26.22 48.93
CA GLY A 182 -11.61 27.01 48.79
C GLY A 182 -11.43 28.37 48.11
N LEU A 183 -10.20 28.92 48.03
CA LEU A 183 -9.97 30.29 47.55
C LEU A 183 -9.63 30.40 46.06
N ILE A 184 -9.41 29.29 45.36
CA ILE A 184 -9.12 29.30 43.91
C ILE A 184 -10.41 29.19 43.08
N ILE A 185 -11.51 28.66 43.65
CA ILE A 185 -12.80 28.48 42.95
C ILE A 185 -13.64 29.77 42.93
N ALA A 186 -13.33 30.77 43.77
CA ALA A 186 -14.09 32.03 43.85
C ALA A 186 -13.56 33.16 42.95
N TRP A 187 -12.46 32.97 42.20
CA TRP A 187 -11.85 34.03 41.38
C TRP A 187 -12.16 33.96 39.88
N LEU A 188 -12.76 32.88 39.38
CA LEU A 188 -13.10 32.75 37.95
C LEU A 188 -14.57 33.03 37.60
N TRP A 189 -15.36 33.51 38.56
CA TRP A 189 -16.81 33.72 38.36
C TRP A 189 -17.28 35.15 38.62
N ARG A 190 -16.41 36.15 38.42
CA ARG A 190 -16.77 37.56 38.64
C ARG A 190 -16.22 38.56 37.62
N SER A 191 -15.89 38.11 36.41
CA SER A 191 -15.52 39.03 35.33
C SER A 191 -16.20 38.64 34.03
N CYS A 192 -17.52 38.82 33.98
CA CYS A 192 -18.25 39.21 32.79
C CYS A 192 -19.73 39.36 33.14
N GLN A 193 -20.14 40.55 33.58
CA GLN A 193 -21.46 41.05 33.20
C GLN A 193 -21.56 42.57 33.37
N HIS A 194 -21.85 43.20 32.21
CA HIS A 194 -22.55 44.46 31.96
C HIS A 194 -21.73 45.63 31.40
N LYS A 195 -22.01 45.93 30.12
CA LYS A 195 -22.26 47.30 29.67
C LYS A 195 -23.28 47.31 28.52
N GLU A 196 -24.09 48.37 28.54
CA GLU A 196 -25.44 48.52 28.00
C GLU A 196 -25.56 48.76 26.48
N ALA A 197 -26.80 48.70 26.01
CA ALA A 197 -27.28 48.80 24.63
C ALA A 197 -27.61 50.24 24.17
N VAL A 198 -27.56 50.46 22.84
CA VAL A 198 -28.28 51.51 22.08
C VAL A 198 -28.67 50.93 20.69
N PRO A 199 -29.82 51.28 20.05
CA PRO A 199 -30.53 50.39 19.11
C PRO A 199 -30.50 50.76 17.60
N ALA A 200 -30.98 49.79 16.80
CA ALA A 200 -31.55 49.79 15.43
C ALA A 200 -30.62 49.64 14.21
N PRO A 201 -31.07 49.11 13.04
CA PRO A 201 -32.36 48.45 12.70
C PRO A 201 -32.22 47.03 12.09
N GLU A 202 -33.33 46.29 12.00
CA GLU A 202 -33.48 45.04 11.23
C GLU A 202 -33.09 45.23 9.74
N PRO A 203 -32.56 44.20 9.05
CA PRO A 203 -33.47 43.36 8.26
C PRO A 203 -33.10 41.87 8.13
N THR A 204 -34.16 41.09 7.92
CA THR A 204 -34.27 39.85 7.15
C THR A 204 -33.64 38.56 7.69
N ALA A 205 -34.53 37.67 8.12
CA ALA A 205 -34.32 36.24 8.19
C ALA A 205 -33.77 35.70 6.85
N ALA A 206 -32.56 35.17 6.87
CA ALA A 206 -32.08 34.23 5.88
C ALA A 206 -31.98 32.87 6.58
N SER A 207 -32.78 31.92 6.10
CA SER A 207 -32.67 30.50 6.44
C SER A 207 -31.22 30.04 6.28
N GLY A 208 -30.55 29.76 7.39
CA GLY A 208 -29.36 28.92 7.39
C GLY A 208 -29.81 27.49 7.21
N VAL A 209 -29.87 27.02 5.96
CA VAL A 209 -29.81 25.58 5.70
C VAL A 209 -28.38 25.17 6.04
N GLU A 210 -28.21 24.48 7.17
CA GLU A 210 -27.02 23.67 7.40
C GLU A 210 -26.88 22.72 6.21
N ALA A 211 -25.87 22.95 5.38
CA ALA A 211 -25.50 22.04 4.33
C ALA A 211 -25.03 20.74 4.99
N THR A 212 -25.96 19.79 5.15
CA THR A 212 -25.64 18.41 5.47
C THR A 212 -24.74 17.92 4.33
N THR A 213 -23.47 17.64 4.60
CA THR A 213 -22.58 16.99 3.64
C THR A 213 -23.25 15.67 3.26
N ALA A 214 -23.86 15.62 2.07
CA ALA A 214 -24.57 14.44 1.60
C ALA A 214 -23.57 13.28 1.50
N ALA A 215 -23.91 12.14 2.12
CA ALA A 215 -23.07 10.95 2.04
C ALA A 215 -22.93 10.50 0.57
N ALA A 216 -21.73 10.09 0.19
CA ALA A 216 -21.46 9.52 -1.13
C ALA A 216 -22.30 8.24 -1.33
N PRO A 217 -22.72 7.90 -2.56
CA PRO A 217 -23.43 6.65 -2.82
C PRO A 217 -22.58 5.45 -2.40
N ALA A 218 -23.21 4.41 -1.84
CA ALA A 218 -22.51 3.18 -1.50
C ALA A 218 -21.89 2.55 -2.74
N SER A 219 -20.68 2.01 -2.63
CA SER A 219 -19.94 1.44 -3.75
C SER A 219 -19.41 0.03 -3.46
N LEU A 220 -19.36 -0.79 -4.50
CA LEU A 220 -18.68 -2.07 -4.55
C LEU A 220 -18.01 -2.22 -5.91
N THR A 221 -16.69 -2.37 -5.92
CA THR A 221 -15.92 -2.72 -7.12
C THR A 221 -15.31 -4.09 -6.92
N LEU A 222 -15.57 -5.02 -7.84
CA LEU A 222 -15.04 -6.38 -7.79
C LEU A 222 -14.61 -6.82 -9.18
N SER A 223 -13.40 -7.38 -9.27
CA SER A 223 -12.84 -7.91 -10.51
C SER A 223 -12.43 -9.37 -10.32
N THR A 224 -12.46 -10.11 -11.42
CA THR A 224 -12.05 -11.51 -11.49
C THR A 224 -10.81 -11.68 -12.36
N ASP A 225 -10.01 -12.70 -12.05
CA ASP A 225 -8.88 -13.13 -12.89
C ASP A 225 -9.34 -13.99 -14.08
N ASP A 226 -8.38 -14.54 -14.80
CA ASP A 226 -8.60 -15.40 -15.96
C ASP A 226 -9.22 -16.77 -15.62
N LYS A 227 -9.21 -17.14 -14.34
CA LYS A 227 -9.86 -18.35 -13.79
C LYS A 227 -11.22 -18.04 -13.18
N GLY A 228 -11.65 -16.78 -13.20
CA GLY A 228 -12.92 -16.33 -12.64
C GLY A 228 -12.93 -16.29 -11.10
N ALA A 229 -11.75 -16.25 -10.47
CA ALA A 229 -11.58 -16.01 -9.04
C ALA A 229 -11.43 -14.50 -8.76
N VAL A 230 -11.75 -14.04 -7.55
CA VAL A 230 -11.64 -12.61 -7.20
C VAL A 230 -10.17 -12.19 -7.23
N SER A 231 -9.85 -11.18 -8.04
CA SER A 231 -8.51 -10.58 -8.15
C SER A 231 -8.42 -9.23 -7.45
N GLN A 232 -9.54 -8.49 -7.39
CA GLN A 232 -9.64 -7.21 -6.71
C GLN A 232 -11.03 -7.07 -6.10
N CYS A 233 -11.12 -6.55 -4.89
CA CYS A 233 -12.38 -6.15 -4.29
C CYS A 233 -12.21 -4.89 -3.43
N GLN A 234 -13.07 -3.90 -3.64
CA GLN A 234 -13.13 -2.66 -2.86
C GLN A 234 -14.59 -2.30 -2.56
N ALA A 235 -14.88 -1.79 -1.37
CA ALA A 235 -16.22 -1.40 -0.97
C ALA A 235 -16.23 -0.09 -0.15
N GLY A 236 -17.20 0.78 -0.40
CA GLY A 236 -17.47 1.97 0.40
C GLY A 236 -18.92 1.93 0.86
N ILE A 237 -19.16 1.51 2.11
CA ILE A 237 -20.52 1.28 2.65
C ILE A 237 -20.60 1.86 4.06
N GLY A 238 -21.61 2.69 4.30
CA GLY A 238 -21.83 3.33 5.60
C GLY A 238 -22.38 2.38 6.67
N ASP A 239 -23.22 1.40 6.27
CA ASP A 239 -23.79 0.42 7.20
C ASP A 239 -22.79 -0.71 7.48
N GLN A 240 -22.33 -0.78 8.72
CA GLN A 240 -21.31 -1.74 9.15
C GLN A 240 -21.80 -3.20 9.14
N GLY A 241 -23.09 -3.43 9.39
CA GLY A 241 -23.67 -4.77 9.35
C GLY A 241 -23.77 -5.30 7.92
N PHE A 242 -24.14 -4.43 6.99
CA PHE A 242 -24.18 -4.74 5.58
C PHE A 242 -22.78 -4.92 5.00
N LEU A 243 -21.81 -4.09 5.38
CA LEU A 243 -20.40 -4.26 5.00
C LEU A 243 -19.86 -5.64 5.43
N ALA A 244 -20.11 -6.05 6.69
CA ALA A 244 -19.72 -7.37 7.18
C ALA A 244 -20.41 -8.52 6.41
N THR A 245 -21.68 -8.34 6.06
CA THR A 245 -22.44 -9.28 5.22
C THR A 245 -21.79 -9.41 3.85
N LEU A 246 -21.44 -8.28 3.21
CA LEU A 246 -20.79 -8.27 1.90
C LEU A 246 -19.45 -8.99 1.93
N GLN A 247 -18.58 -8.69 2.89
CA GLN A 247 -17.28 -9.36 3.02
C GLN A 247 -17.44 -10.87 3.20
N THR A 248 -18.41 -11.30 4.01
CA THR A 248 -18.73 -12.71 4.21
C THR A 248 -19.21 -13.38 2.92
N GLN A 249 -20.11 -12.73 2.18
CA GLN A 249 -20.65 -13.27 0.93
C GLN A 249 -19.58 -13.38 -0.16
N VAL A 250 -18.69 -12.39 -0.30
CA VAL A 250 -17.57 -12.46 -1.25
C VAL A 250 -16.67 -13.66 -0.93
N LYS A 251 -16.30 -13.85 0.34
CA LYS A 251 -15.51 -15.01 0.79
C LYS A 251 -16.21 -16.33 0.50
N GLN A 252 -17.49 -16.44 0.82
CA GLN A 252 -18.27 -17.67 0.62
C GLN A 252 -18.43 -18.02 -0.86
N VAL A 253 -18.86 -17.06 -1.69
CA VAL A 253 -19.13 -17.28 -3.11
C VAL A 253 -17.86 -17.67 -3.85
N PHE A 254 -16.76 -16.94 -3.65
CA PHE A 254 -15.53 -17.15 -4.39
C PHE A 254 -14.53 -18.09 -3.71
N SER A 255 -14.85 -18.58 -2.51
CA SER A 255 -13.92 -19.35 -1.68
C SER A 255 -12.59 -18.63 -1.47
N SER A 256 -12.63 -17.30 -1.45
CA SER A 256 -11.46 -16.43 -1.29
C SER A 256 -11.13 -16.25 0.18
N THR A 257 -9.84 -16.16 0.50
CA THR A 257 -9.35 -15.77 1.82
C THR A 257 -9.15 -14.26 1.95
N GLN A 258 -9.27 -13.52 0.84
CA GLN A 258 -9.01 -12.09 0.75
C GLN A 258 -10.27 -11.28 1.11
N ASP A 259 -10.11 -10.31 2.01
CA ASP A 259 -11.14 -9.31 2.29
C ASP A 259 -11.17 -8.22 1.21
N CYS A 260 -12.35 -7.66 0.98
CA CYS A 260 -12.48 -6.45 0.18
C CYS A 260 -11.82 -5.28 0.92
N ASN A 261 -11.04 -4.48 0.19
CA ASN A 261 -10.51 -3.21 0.70
C ASN A 261 -11.67 -2.27 1.02
N VAL A 262 -11.68 -1.65 2.20
CA VAL A 262 -12.77 -0.76 2.61
C VAL A 262 -12.32 0.68 2.44
N ASP A 263 -13.04 1.44 1.63
CA ASP A 263 -12.81 2.87 1.48
C ASP A 263 -13.39 3.63 2.67
N THR A 264 -12.51 4.26 3.44
CA THR A 264 -12.86 5.10 4.60
C THR A 264 -12.55 6.58 4.37
N SER A 265 -12.25 6.97 3.12
CA SER A 265 -11.84 8.35 2.79
C SER A 265 -12.99 9.36 2.91
N GLN A 266 -14.23 8.89 2.89
CA GLN A 266 -15.44 9.71 2.93
C GLN A 266 -16.62 8.96 3.58
N THR A 267 -17.71 9.68 3.85
CA THR A 267 -18.95 9.09 4.35
C THR A 267 -19.75 8.48 3.19
N TYR A 268 -20.21 7.25 3.36
CA TYR A 268 -20.98 6.51 2.35
C TYR A 268 -22.42 6.27 2.81
N ALA A 269 -23.32 6.10 1.85
CA ALA A 269 -24.69 5.68 2.08
C ALA A 269 -24.72 4.26 2.70
N ALA A 270 -25.83 3.94 3.36
CA ALA A 270 -26.00 2.67 4.08
C ALA A 270 -25.92 1.42 3.17
N GLY A 271 -26.19 1.54 1.88
CA GLY A 271 -26.11 0.44 0.92
C GLY A 271 -26.52 0.88 -0.47
N PHE A 272 -26.52 -0.08 -1.40
CA PHE A 272 -26.97 0.10 -2.78
C PHE A 272 -28.43 -0.34 -2.97
N THR A 273 -29.04 0.08 -4.08
CA THR A 273 -30.35 -0.41 -4.54
C THR A 273 -30.28 -1.93 -4.77
N ASP A 274 -31.37 -2.66 -4.55
CA ASP A 274 -31.44 -4.13 -4.68
C ASP A 274 -30.35 -4.90 -3.89
N LYS A 275 -29.90 -4.38 -2.74
CA LYS A 275 -28.83 -4.98 -1.93
C LYS A 275 -29.06 -6.45 -1.52
N ASP A 276 -30.31 -6.90 -1.45
CA ASP A 276 -30.66 -8.29 -1.13
C ASP A 276 -30.26 -9.26 -2.26
N ALA A 277 -30.08 -8.75 -3.48
CA ALA A 277 -29.61 -9.53 -4.62
C ALA A 277 -28.10 -9.78 -4.62
N LEU A 278 -27.35 -9.22 -3.66
CA LEU A 278 -25.88 -9.28 -3.60
C LEU A 278 -25.33 -10.69 -3.82
N ALA A 279 -25.83 -11.69 -3.10
CA ALA A 279 -25.35 -13.07 -3.21
C ALA A 279 -25.56 -13.64 -4.63
N GLY A 280 -26.70 -13.33 -5.26
CA GLY A 280 -26.99 -13.73 -6.63
C GLY A 280 -26.08 -13.04 -7.64
N VAL A 281 -25.83 -11.73 -7.47
CA VAL A 281 -24.95 -10.95 -8.34
C VAL A 281 -23.51 -11.44 -8.24
N LEU A 282 -23.00 -11.69 -7.03
CA LEU A 282 -21.69 -12.29 -6.81
C LEU A 282 -21.61 -13.70 -7.43
N GLY A 283 -22.66 -14.50 -7.28
CA GLY A 283 -22.76 -15.83 -7.88
C GLY A 283 -22.78 -15.81 -9.41
N ALA A 284 -23.36 -14.78 -10.03
CA ALA A 284 -23.35 -14.58 -11.47
C ALA A 284 -21.96 -14.24 -12.01
N LEU A 285 -21.15 -13.54 -11.21
CA LEU A 285 -19.78 -13.17 -11.55
C LEU A 285 -18.77 -14.30 -11.31
N LYS A 286 -19.07 -15.22 -10.40
CA LYS A 286 -18.21 -16.39 -10.10
C LYS A 286 -17.92 -17.21 -11.36
N GLY A 287 -16.63 -17.42 -11.62
CA GLY A 287 -16.19 -18.26 -12.72
C GLY A 287 -16.28 -17.60 -14.10
N VAL A 288 -16.63 -16.30 -14.17
CA VAL A 288 -16.54 -15.52 -15.41
C VAL A 288 -15.11 -14.95 -15.50
N PRO A 289 -14.30 -15.34 -16.49
CA PRO A 289 -12.94 -14.82 -16.63
C PRO A 289 -12.90 -13.33 -16.97
N ASN A 290 -11.95 -12.61 -16.36
CA ASN A 290 -11.66 -11.20 -16.63
C ASN A 290 -12.90 -10.30 -16.59
N ALA A 291 -13.83 -10.59 -15.68
CA ALA A 291 -15.03 -9.79 -15.46
C ALA A 291 -14.80 -8.74 -14.37
N SER A 292 -15.39 -7.56 -14.56
CA SER A 292 -15.44 -6.52 -13.54
C SER A 292 -16.87 -6.08 -13.30
N LEU A 293 -17.19 -5.83 -12.04
CA LEU A 293 -18.44 -5.28 -11.58
C LEU A 293 -18.15 -4.03 -10.75
N GLU A 294 -18.80 -2.93 -11.09
CA GLU A 294 -18.81 -1.70 -10.32
C GLU A 294 -20.26 -1.35 -9.99
N TRP A 295 -20.64 -1.45 -8.73
CA TRP A 295 -21.97 -1.14 -8.23
C TRP A 295 -21.91 0.13 -7.41
N ILE A 296 -22.54 1.21 -7.87
CA ILE A 296 -22.58 2.50 -7.20
C ILE A 296 -24.04 2.93 -7.08
N GLY A 297 -24.55 2.97 -5.86
CA GLY A 297 -25.94 3.39 -5.59
C GLY A 297 -26.95 2.52 -6.34
N ASP A 298 -27.61 3.11 -7.34
CA ASP A 298 -28.63 2.50 -8.18
C ASP A 298 -28.12 2.02 -9.55
N LYS A 299 -26.81 1.99 -9.76
CA LYS A 299 -26.19 1.59 -11.04
C LYS A 299 -25.15 0.51 -10.88
N ILE A 300 -25.16 -0.47 -11.79
CA ILE A 300 -24.12 -1.48 -11.98
C ILE A 300 -23.49 -1.31 -13.37
N THR A 301 -22.17 -1.19 -13.41
CA THR A 301 -21.38 -1.28 -14.64
C THR A 301 -20.66 -2.63 -14.70
N LEU A 302 -20.81 -3.34 -15.82
CA LEU A 302 -20.21 -4.65 -16.05
C LEU A 302 -19.21 -4.61 -17.21
N LYS A 303 -18.09 -5.33 -17.06
CA LYS A 303 -17.19 -5.72 -18.15
C LYS A 303 -16.91 -7.22 -18.05
N ALA A 304 -16.53 -7.84 -19.17
CA ALA A 304 -16.06 -9.22 -19.23
C ALA A 304 -15.01 -9.37 -20.34
N GLY A 305 -14.24 -10.47 -20.29
CA GLY A 305 -13.16 -10.72 -21.24
C GLY A 305 -13.61 -10.88 -22.70
N ASP A 306 -14.87 -11.21 -22.94
CA ASP A 306 -15.44 -11.30 -24.29
C ASP A 306 -16.92 -10.88 -24.35
N ALA A 307 -17.40 -10.63 -25.57
CA ALA A 307 -18.75 -10.12 -25.80
C ALA A 307 -19.86 -11.12 -25.43
N ALA A 308 -19.63 -12.42 -25.56
CA ALA A 308 -20.61 -13.45 -25.23
C ALA A 308 -20.74 -13.61 -23.71
N ALA A 309 -19.61 -13.64 -23.00
CA ALA A 309 -19.55 -13.62 -21.54
C ALA A 309 -20.19 -12.35 -20.97
N LEU A 310 -19.90 -11.18 -21.55
CA LEU A 310 -20.51 -9.90 -21.15
C LEU A 310 -22.02 -9.91 -21.34
N ALA A 311 -22.52 -10.39 -22.48
CA ALA A 311 -23.95 -10.47 -22.76
C ALA A 311 -24.65 -11.42 -21.77
N ALA A 312 -24.07 -12.60 -21.52
CA ALA A 312 -24.61 -13.58 -20.58
C ALA A 312 -24.61 -13.06 -19.13
N LEU A 313 -23.52 -12.42 -18.70
CA LEU A 313 -23.40 -11.82 -17.37
C LEU A 313 -24.40 -10.67 -17.19
N THR A 314 -24.50 -9.77 -18.18
CA THR A 314 -25.43 -8.65 -18.15
C THR A 314 -26.88 -9.13 -18.04
N ALA A 315 -27.26 -10.15 -18.80
CA ALA A 315 -28.60 -10.73 -18.74
C ALA A 315 -28.92 -11.34 -17.35
N LYS A 316 -27.96 -12.08 -16.77
CA LYS A 316 -28.10 -12.67 -15.43
C LYS A 316 -28.24 -11.59 -14.34
N VAL A 317 -27.34 -10.61 -14.33
CA VAL A 317 -27.35 -9.55 -13.33
C VAL A 317 -28.63 -8.73 -13.45
N LYS A 318 -29.03 -8.32 -14.65
CA LYS A 318 -30.27 -7.56 -14.89
C LYS A 318 -31.54 -8.29 -14.40
N ALA A 319 -31.56 -9.62 -14.44
CA ALA A 319 -32.68 -10.40 -13.90
C ALA A 319 -32.73 -10.42 -12.35
N LEU A 320 -31.59 -10.17 -11.69
CA LEU A 320 -31.46 -10.20 -10.23
C LEU A 320 -31.72 -8.84 -9.58
N VAL A 321 -31.50 -7.74 -10.32
CA VAL A 321 -31.61 -6.37 -9.80
C VAL A 321 -32.65 -5.55 -10.57
N PRO A 322 -33.95 -5.70 -10.26
CA PRO A 322 -35.02 -5.10 -11.06
C PRO A 322 -35.11 -3.57 -10.97
N HIS A 323 -34.53 -2.94 -9.93
CA HIS A 323 -34.56 -1.50 -9.71
C HIS A 323 -33.20 -0.82 -9.92
N THR A 324 -32.18 -1.58 -10.29
CA THR A 324 -30.81 -1.08 -10.50
C THR A 324 -30.54 -0.99 -12.00
N GLU A 325 -30.01 0.15 -12.45
CA GLU A 325 -29.59 0.36 -13.83
C GLU A 325 -28.35 -0.51 -14.13
N VAL A 326 -28.46 -1.49 -15.02
CA VAL A 326 -27.33 -2.33 -15.45
C VAL A 326 -26.81 -1.88 -16.80
N VAL A 327 -25.56 -1.42 -16.84
CA VAL A 327 -24.85 -0.99 -18.04
C VAL A 327 -23.67 -1.94 -18.30
N SER A 328 -23.52 -2.37 -19.55
CA SER A 328 -22.36 -3.15 -19.99
C SER A 328 -21.39 -2.25 -20.75
N THR A 329 -20.11 -2.21 -20.35
CA THR A 329 -19.05 -1.62 -21.16
C THR A 329 -18.45 -2.71 -22.03
N ALA A 330 -18.41 -2.49 -23.35
CA ALA A 330 -17.78 -3.43 -24.27
C ALA A 330 -16.32 -3.69 -23.85
N PRO A 331 -15.78 -4.91 -24.08
CA PRO A 331 -14.38 -5.19 -23.84
C PRO A 331 -13.53 -4.17 -24.58
N GLU A 332 -12.50 -3.62 -23.92
CA GLU A 332 -11.58 -2.71 -24.60
C GLU A 332 -10.91 -3.46 -25.76
N THR A 333 -10.96 -2.87 -26.95
CA THR A 333 -10.22 -3.42 -28.10
C THR A 333 -8.72 -3.26 -27.85
N THR A 334 -7.90 -4.07 -28.50
CA THR A 334 -6.44 -3.92 -28.47
C THR A 334 -6.01 -2.48 -28.79
N GLU A 335 -6.67 -1.84 -29.75
CA GLU A 335 -6.43 -0.45 -30.14
C GLU A 335 -6.75 0.52 -28.99
N GLN A 336 -7.88 0.32 -28.30
CA GLN A 336 -8.25 1.15 -27.15
C GLN A 336 -7.26 0.98 -25.99
N SER A 337 -6.86 -0.26 -25.68
CA SER A 337 -5.89 -0.53 -24.63
C SER A 337 -4.52 0.09 -24.95
N VAL A 338 -4.07 0.03 -26.20
CA VAL A 338 -2.85 0.73 -26.64
C VAL A 338 -3.03 2.24 -26.44
N SER A 339 -4.08 2.85 -26.98
CA SER A 339 -4.33 4.29 -26.84
C SER A 339 -4.39 4.78 -25.38
N ASN A 340 -5.09 4.03 -24.52
CA ASN A 340 -5.18 4.30 -23.09
C ASN A 340 -3.79 4.22 -22.41
N SER A 341 -3.00 3.20 -22.74
CA SER A 341 -1.65 3.01 -22.20
C SER A 341 -0.69 4.14 -22.59
N LEU A 342 -0.79 4.62 -23.84
CA LEU A 342 0.01 5.73 -24.34
C LEU A 342 -0.33 7.03 -23.62
N THR A 343 -1.64 7.29 -23.44
CA THR A 343 -2.14 8.46 -22.69
C THR A 343 -1.65 8.42 -21.25
N ALA A 344 -1.78 7.28 -20.56
CA ALA A 344 -1.34 7.13 -19.18
C ALA A 344 0.18 7.35 -19.03
N SER A 345 0.99 6.79 -19.93
CA SER A 345 2.43 6.98 -19.94
C SER A 345 2.81 8.45 -20.22
N GLN A 346 2.17 9.08 -21.20
CA GLN A 346 2.38 10.48 -21.54
C GLN A 346 2.07 11.42 -20.36
N THR A 347 0.94 11.21 -19.67
CA THR A 347 0.56 11.98 -18.48
C THR A 347 1.54 11.77 -17.34
N ALA A 348 1.95 10.52 -17.09
CA ALA A 348 2.90 10.19 -16.03
C ALA A 348 4.27 10.83 -16.29
N LEU A 349 4.80 10.75 -17.51
CA LEU A 349 6.06 11.40 -17.90
C LEU A 349 5.96 12.93 -17.82
N GLY A 350 4.81 13.51 -18.20
CA GLY A 350 4.57 14.95 -18.13
C GLY A 350 4.52 15.50 -16.71
N SER A 351 4.29 14.64 -15.71
CA SER A 351 4.21 15.02 -14.30
C SER A 351 5.57 14.94 -13.58
N ILE A 352 6.62 14.41 -14.23
CA ILE A 352 7.96 14.31 -13.65
C ILE A 352 8.65 15.65 -13.73
N ASP A 353 9.15 16.17 -12.60
CA ASP A 353 9.95 17.39 -12.55
C ASP A 353 11.25 17.21 -13.35
N PRO A 354 11.44 17.95 -14.45
CA PRO A 354 12.65 17.83 -15.25
C PRO A 354 13.92 18.29 -14.53
N ASN A 355 13.85 18.99 -13.40
CA ASN A 355 15.03 19.42 -12.64
C ASN A 355 15.39 18.46 -11.51
N ASN A 356 14.46 17.56 -11.15
CA ASN A 356 14.66 16.55 -10.12
C ASN A 356 13.97 15.24 -10.55
N VAL A 357 14.59 14.55 -11.51
CA VAL A 357 14.02 13.36 -12.13
C VAL A 357 14.11 12.17 -11.16
N ASP A 358 12.97 11.77 -10.61
CA ASP A 358 12.85 10.46 -9.94
C ASP A 358 12.87 9.35 -11.01
N VAL A 359 13.93 8.57 -10.97
CA VAL A 359 14.19 7.46 -11.89
C VAL A 359 13.12 6.37 -11.78
N ASN A 360 12.60 6.13 -10.58
CA ASN A 360 11.55 5.13 -10.37
C ASN A 360 10.23 5.60 -10.97
N ALA A 361 9.92 6.89 -10.83
CA ALA A 361 8.75 7.49 -11.47
C ALA A 361 8.87 7.41 -13.01
N LEU A 362 10.06 7.69 -13.55
CA LEU A 362 10.36 7.58 -14.99
C LEU A 362 10.19 6.14 -15.51
N VAL A 363 10.79 5.16 -14.83
CA VAL A 363 10.68 3.74 -15.19
C VAL A 363 9.23 3.28 -15.10
N LYS A 364 8.50 3.65 -14.04
CA LYS A 364 7.08 3.33 -13.88
C LYS A 364 6.26 3.92 -15.03
N ALA A 365 6.48 5.20 -15.36
CA ALA A 365 5.77 5.87 -16.45
C ALA A 365 6.05 5.20 -17.81
N LEU A 366 7.31 4.83 -18.08
CA LEU A 366 7.69 4.09 -19.28
C LEU A 366 7.00 2.73 -19.37
N ASN A 367 6.87 2.00 -18.26
CA ASN A 367 6.22 0.69 -18.21
C ASN A 367 4.69 0.73 -18.29
N LEU A 368 4.07 1.93 -18.24
CA LEU A 368 2.64 2.07 -18.53
C LEU A 368 2.34 1.93 -20.02
N GLN A 369 3.29 2.22 -20.90
CA GLN A 369 3.04 2.20 -22.34
C GLN A 369 3.04 0.77 -22.88
N ILE A 370 2.08 0.47 -23.76
CA ILE A 370 2.11 -0.75 -24.55
C ILE A 370 2.80 -0.45 -25.88
N ILE A 371 3.94 -1.10 -26.13
CA ILE A 371 4.63 -1.05 -27.43
C ILE A 371 4.13 -2.22 -28.29
N ASN A 372 3.08 -1.99 -29.07
CA ASN A 372 2.47 -3.02 -29.90
C ASN A 372 3.21 -3.18 -31.24
N PHE A 373 4.18 -4.08 -31.29
CA PHE A 373 4.90 -4.41 -32.52
C PHE A 373 4.02 -5.22 -33.49
N ALA A 374 4.15 -4.93 -34.79
CA ALA A 374 3.60 -5.80 -35.82
C ALA A 374 4.19 -7.21 -35.75
N SER A 375 3.44 -8.19 -36.28
CA SER A 375 3.86 -9.60 -36.27
C SER A 375 5.25 -9.79 -36.91
N GLY A 376 6.16 -10.46 -36.20
CA GLY A 376 7.53 -10.69 -36.65
C GLY A 376 8.45 -9.45 -36.70
N SER A 377 7.91 -8.24 -36.46
CA SER A 377 8.65 -6.99 -36.55
C SER A 377 9.21 -6.53 -35.19
N SER A 378 10.28 -5.73 -35.27
CA SER A 378 10.87 -4.94 -34.18
C SER A 378 10.76 -3.44 -34.43
N ASP A 379 9.95 -3.01 -35.38
CA ASP A 379 9.73 -1.59 -35.68
C ASP A 379 8.84 -0.95 -34.62
N ILE A 380 9.35 0.08 -33.96
CA ILE A 380 8.61 0.81 -32.93
C ILE A 380 7.54 1.69 -33.60
N PRO A 381 6.26 1.58 -33.19
CA PRO A 381 5.19 2.46 -33.69
C PRO A 381 5.46 3.94 -33.43
N ALA A 382 4.90 4.82 -34.27
CA ALA A 382 5.14 6.26 -34.20
C ALA A 382 4.67 6.89 -32.88
N ASP A 383 3.55 6.44 -32.33
CA ASP A 383 3.02 6.99 -31.07
C ASP A 383 3.90 6.61 -29.87
N ASN A 384 4.46 5.39 -29.86
CA ASN A 384 5.44 4.98 -28.85
C ASN A 384 6.73 5.80 -28.94
N LYS A 385 7.16 6.15 -30.15
CA LYS A 385 8.35 6.99 -30.37
C LYS A 385 8.22 8.36 -29.70
N ALA A 386 7.03 8.97 -29.71
CA ALA A 386 6.80 10.25 -29.03
C ALA A 386 7.01 10.15 -27.50
N ILE A 387 6.56 9.06 -26.89
CA ILE A 387 6.77 8.78 -25.46
C ILE A 387 8.27 8.55 -25.17
N LEU A 388 8.95 7.78 -26.02
CA LEU A 388 10.39 7.55 -25.91
C LEU A 388 11.21 8.85 -26.09
N ASP A 389 10.77 9.79 -26.92
CA ASP A 389 11.40 11.11 -27.08
C ASP A 389 11.35 11.92 -25.78
N GLN A 390 10.20 11.93 -25.10
CA GLN A 390 10.06 12.58 -23.81
C GLN A 390 10.92 11.89 -22.74
N ALA A 391 10.92 10.56 -22.71
CA ALA A 391 11.75 9.80 -21.80
C ALA A 391 13.25 10.06 -22.03
N ALA A 392 13.71 10.14 -23.28
CA ALA A 392 15.09 10.48 -23.61
C ALA A 392 15.51 11.83 -23.03
N THR A 393 14.62 12.83 -23.08
CA THR A 393 14.86 14.16 -22.48
C THR A 393 15.08 14.06 -20.97
N LEU A 394 14.30 13.24 -20.26
CA LEU A 394 14.43 13.03 -18.82
C LEU A 394 15.67 12.19 -18.47
N LEU A 395 15.94 11.12 -19.23
CA LEU A 395 17.10 10.24 -19.03
C LEU A 395 18.43 10.98 -19.15
N ASN A 396 18.51 11.98 -20.04
CA ASN A 396 19.72 12.80 -20.19
C ASN A 396 20.03 13.67 -18.96
N LYS A 397 19.03 13.92 -18.12
CA LYS A 397 19.20 14.69 -16.87
C LYS A 397 19.54 13.81 -15.67
N VAL A 398 19.41 12.49 -15.82
CA VAL A 398 19.77 11.52 -14.79
C VAL A 398 21.23 11.11 -14.97
N SER A 399 22.02 11.24 -13.91
CA SER A 399 23.41 10.76 -13.86
C SER A 399 23.52 9.48 -13.03
N GLY A 400 24.51 8.64 -13.33
CA GLY A 400 24.83 7.45 -12.52
C GLY A 400 23.85 6.27 -12.62
N VAL A 401 22.82 6.35 -13.45
CA VAL A 401 21.84 5.26 -13.62
C VAL A 401 22.03 4.55 -14.95
N LYS A 402 21.93 3.22 -14.88
CA LYS A 402 21.81 2.33 -16.03
C LYS A 402 20.41 1.71 -16.03
N LEU A 403 19.80 1.60 -17.19
CA LEU A 403 18.51 0.95 -17.38
C LEU A 403 18.66 -0.32 -18.22
N ASN A 404 17.98 -1.37 -17.78
CA ASN A 404 17.72 -2.54 -18.61
C ASN A 404 16.43 -2.31 -19.39
N VAL A 405 16.43 -2.69 -20.66
CA VAL A 405 15.27 -2.76 -21.54
C VAL A 405 15.02 -4.22 -21.86
N GLY A 406 14.05 -4.82 -21.16
CA GLY A 406 13.61 -6.20 -21.29
C GLY A 406 12.57 -6.35 -22.39
N GLY A 407 12.78 -7.27 -23.33
CA GLY A 407 11.80 -7.67 -24.34
C GLY A 407 11.14 -8.99 -23.98
N HIS A 408 9.82 -9.08 -24.15
CA HIS A 408 9.05 -10.29 -23.87
C HIS A 408 8.15 -10.66 -25.05
N THR A 409 7.87 -11.96 -25.18
CA THR A 409 6.91 -12.51 -26.14
C THR A 409 5.86 -13.34 -25.42
N ASP A 410 4.77 -13.65 -26.12
CA ASP A 410 3.93 -14.77 -25.71
C ASP A 410 4.64 -16.12 -25.97
N SER A 411 4.03 -17.21 -25.48
CA SER A 411 4.58 -18.56 -25.60
C SER A 411 4.26 -19.26 -26.93
N THR A 412 3.70 -18.54 -27.92
CA THR A 412 3.34 -19.14 -29.22
C THR A 412 4.59 -19.29 -30.09
N GLY A 413 4.71 -20.42 -30.77
CA GLY A 413 5.79 -20.67 -31.72
C GLY A 413 7.08 -21.19 -31.06
N ASN A 414 8.21 -20.98 -31.73
CA ASN A 414 9.49 -21.55 -31.30
C ASN A 414 10.18 -20.65 -30.24
N ALA A 415 10.58 -21.25 -29.11
CA ALA A 415 11.20 -20.53 -27.99
C ALA A 415 12.50 -19.78 -28.38
N ALA A 416 13.37 -20.37 -29.21
CA ALA A 416 14.59 -19.72 -29.66
C ALA A 416 14.30 -18.53 -30.59
N ALA A 417 13.30 -18.66 -31.47
CA ALA A 417 12.84 -17.56 -32.32
C ALA A 417 12.25 -16.41 -31.47
N ASN A 418 11.48 -16.75 -30.43
CA ASN A 418 10.92 -15.78 -29.48
C ASN A 418 12.00 -15.06 -28.67
N LYS A 419 13.05 -15.78 -28.24
CA LYS A 419 14.22 -15.19 -27.57
C LYS A 419 14.96 -14.20 -28.49
N ALA A 420 15.17 -14.59 -29.75
CA ALA A 420 15.79 -13.70 -30.74
C ALA A 420 14.91 -12.49 -31.07
N LEU A 421 13.60 -12.66 -31.21
CA LEU A 421 12.67 -11.58 -31.52
C LEU A 421 12.57 -10.57 -30.36
N SER A 422 12.42 -11.05 -29.14
CA SER A 422 12.41 -10.17 -27.96
C SER A 422 13.71 -9.39 -27.80
N GLN A 423 14.87 -10.01 -28.04
CA GLN A 423 16.16 -9.30 -28.03
C GLN A 423 16.20 -8.20 -29.09
N ARG A 424 15.75 -8.47 -30.33
CA ARG A 424 15.70 -7.45 -31.40
C ARG A 424 14.78 -6.29 -31.04
N ARG A 425 13.62 -6.55 -30.43
CA ARG A 425 12.68 -5.52 -29.98
C ARG A 425 13.27 -4.64 -28.88
N ALA A 426 13.89 -5.26 -27.86
CA ALA A 426 14.61 -4.52 -26.82
C ALA A 426 15.75 -3.68 -27.40
N GLN A 427 16.53 -4.24 -28.33
CA GLN A 427 17.61 -3.52 -29.00
C GLN A 427 17.09 -2.35 -29.81
N ALA A 428 15.99 -2.49 -30.55
CA ALA A 428 15.38 -1.40 -31.31
C ALA A 428 15.01 -0.21 -30.42
N VAL A 429 14.50 -0.46 -29.20
CA VAL A 429 14.18 0.58 -28.22
C VAL A 429 15.45 1.27 -27.71
N VAL A 430 16.51 0.50 -27.39
CA VAL A 430 17.81 1.05 -27.01
C VAL A 430 18.40 1.92 -28.12
N ASP A 431 18.44 1.40 -29.36
CA ASP A 431 18.96 2.12 -30.53
C ASP A 431 18.18 3.42 -30.77
N TYR A 432 16.85 3.37 -30.59
CA TYR A 432 16.01 4.55 -30.70
C TYR A 432 16.34 5.60 -29.65
N LEU A 433 16.40 5.23 -28.36
CA LEU A 433 16.76 6.15 -27.28
C LEU A 433 18.17 6.72 -27.47
N THR A 434 19.12 5.91 -27.93
CA THR A 434 20.47 6.37 -28.26
C THR A 434 20.48 7.35 -29.43
N SER A 435 19.66 7.12 -30.46
CA SER A 435 19.50 8.08 -31.57
C SER A 435 18.93 9.44 -31.12
N LYS A 436 18.26 9.46 -29.95
CA LYS A 436 17.73 10.68 -29.30
C LYS A 436 18.69 11.29 -28.28
N GLY A 437 19.94 10.82 -28.26
CA GLY A 437 21.03 11.39 -27.48
C GLY A 437 21.21 10.77 -26.09
N VAL A 438 20.47 9.72 -25.74
CA VAL A 438 20.75 8.97 -24.50
C VAL A 438 22.05 8.20 -24.66
N ASP A 439 22.97 8.36 -23.71
CA ASP A 439 24.22 7.61 -23.68
C ASP A 439 23.94 6.09 -23.67
N GLY A 440 24.36 5.40 -24.73
CA GLY A 440 24.14 3.96 -24.90
C GLY A 440 24.80 3.12 -23.79
N SER A 441 25.83 3.63 -23.11
CA SER A 441 26.43 2.94 -21.95
C SER A 441 25.50 2.88 -20.73
N LYS A 442 24.43 3.68 -20.73
CA LYS A 442 23.35 3.67 -19.73
C LYS A 442 22.23 2.70 -20.08
N LEU A 443 22.23 2.05 -21.23
CA LEU A 443 21.12 1.22 -21.70
C LEU A 443 21.60 -0.20 -22.00
N VAL A 444 20.86 -1.20 -21.53
CA VAL A 444 21.17 -2.62 -21.76
C VAL A 444 19.93 -3.33 -22.30
N ALA A 445 19.99 -3.83 -23.53
CA ALA A 445 18.90 -4.60 -24.13
C ALA A 445 18.98 -6.08 -23.73
N GLN A 446 17.88 -6.64 -23.20
CA GLN A 446 17.78 -8.05 -22.82
C GLN A 446 16.51 -8.69 -23.40
N GLY A 447 16.65 -9.76 -24.18
CA GLY A 447 15.54 -10.55 -24.69
C GLY A 447 15.19 -11.70 -23.73
N HIS A 448 14.01 -11.67 -23.13
CA HIS A 448 13.55 -12.73 -22.23
C HIS A 448 12.73 -13.80 -22.95
N GLY A 449 12.27 -13.58 -24.18
CA GLY A 449 11.36 -14.48 -24.86
C GLY A 449 10.07 -14.66 -24.06
N SER A 450 9.60 -15.90 -23.93
CA SER A 450 8.43 -16.26 -23.14
C SER A 450 8.76 -16.71 -21.71
N ASP A 451 10.01 -16.55 -21.25
CA ASP A 451 10.50 -17.13 -19.99
C ASP A 451 9.95 -16.43 -18.73
N GLN A 452 9.39 -15.22 -18.90
CA GLN A 452 8.88 -14.38 -17.80
C GLN A 452 7.47 -13.83 -18.15
N PRO A 453 6.44 -14.69 -18.15
CA PRO A 453 5.06 -14.27 -18.40
C PRO A 453 4.52 -13.48 -17.21
N VAL A 454 3.72 -12.44 -17.51
CA VAL A 454 2.96 -11.65 -16.53
C VAL A 454 1.47 -11.99 -16.55
N ALA A 455 1.04 -12.77 -17.54
CA ALA A 455 -0.30 -13.31 -17.65
C ALA A 455 -0.25 -14.71 -18.29
N GLU A 456 -1.30 -15.50 -18.12
CA GLU A 456 -1.42 -16.83 -18.72
C GLU A 456 -1.47 -16.75 -20.25
N ASN A 457 -0.73 -17.61 -20.96
CA ASN A 457 -0.65 -17.58 -22.44
C ASN A 457 -1.85 -18.26 -23.14
N THR A 458 -2.80 -18.79 -22.37
CA THR A 458 -3.96 -19.52 -22.88
C THR A 458 -4.99 -18.58 -23.55
N THR A 459 -5.09 -17.33 -23.10
CA THR A 459 -6.01 -16.33 -23.62
C THR A 459 -5.30 -15.33 -24.54
N GLU A 460 -6.03 -14.73 -25.50
CA GLU A 460 -5.43 -13.70 -26.36
C GLU A 460 -5.03 -12.46 -25.55
N GLU A 461 -5.83 -12.09 -24.55
CA GLU A 461 -5.50 -10.99 -23.64
C GLU A 461 -4.21 -11.25 -22.86
N GLY A 462 -4.03 -12.46 -22.33
CA GLY A 462 -2.82 -12.81 -21.60
C GLY A 462 -1.58 -12.89 -22.51
N ARG A 463 -1.72 -13.42 -23.72
CA ARG A 463 -0.66 -13.33 -24.75
C ARG A 463 -0.33 -11.88 -25.08
N PHE A 464 -1.33 -11.02 -25.25
CA PHE A 464 -1.13 -9.60 -25.49
C PHE A 464 -0.35 -8.91 -24.36
N LYS A 465 -0.69 -9.18 -23.09
CA LYS A 465 0.06 -8.67 -21.92
C LYS A 465 1.51 -9.17 -21.87
N ASN A 466 1.78 -10.39 -22.33
CA ASN A 466 3.13 -10.96 -22.38
C ASN A 466 4.00 -10.37 -23.51
N ARG A 467 3.39 -9.88 -24.59
CA ARG A 467 4.09 -9.17 -25.68
C ARG A 467 4.41 -7.72 -25.27
N ARG A 468 5.36 -7.54 -24.36
CA ARG A 468 5.70 -6.22 -23.76
C ARG A 468 7.18 -5.87 -23.85
N ILE A 469 7.46 -4.58 -23.65
CA ILE A 469 8.78 -4.06 -23.28
C ILE A 469 8.72 -3.63 -21.82
N GLU A 470 9.76 -3.94 -21.07
CA GLU A 470 9.90 -3.58 -19.67
C GLU A 470 11.19 -2.79 -19.47
N PHE A 471 11.11 -1.72 -18.71
CA PHE A 471 12.24 -0.92 -18.26
C PHE A 471 12.50 -1.22 -16.79
N SER A 472 13.75 -1.39 -16.41
CA SER A 472 14.15 -1.52 -15.01
C SER A 472 15.48 -0.81 -14.77
N VAL A 473 15.77 -0.43 -13.54
CA VAL A 473 17.13 -0.01 -13.17
C VAL A 473 18.04 -1.25 -13.23
N ALA A 474 19.19 -1.13 -13.89
CA ALA A 474 20.20 -2.17 -13.91
C ALA A 474 20.92 -2.21 -12.56
N GLN A 475 21.13 -3.42 -12.03
CA GLN A 475 21.80 -3.64 -10.75
C GLN A 475 23.29 -3.34 -10.79
#